data_AF-A0A847MSF5-F1
#
_entry.id   AF-A0A847MSF5-F1
#
_cell.length_a   1.000
_cell.length_b   1.000
_cell.length_c   1.000
_cell.angle_alpha   90.00
_cell.angle_beta   90.00
_cell.angle_gamma   90.00
#
_symmetry.space_group_name_H-M   'P 1'
#
loop_
_entity.id
_entity.type
_entity.pdbx_description
1 polymer ?
#
loop_
_entity_poly.entity_id
_entity_poly.type
_entity_poly.pdbx_seq_one_letter_code
_entity_poly.pdbx_strand_id
1 'polypeptide(L)'
;MSTDKTAGSLAPGEKDQLVYQLETRMAAPRGAAASAVREAEAGLVNARERLTEAEQAADRARYVSDRLPFMRQSVDEEVETLERVSNEKKVRASYRFLLDRAVELASAEVQRFHDDIADERREREEGLEACRAAVKRAEDNVEAARQMQARVHAAEESARTGLATMVAKLS
;
A
#
# COMPACT_ATOMS: atom_id res chain seq x y z
N MET A 1 32.01 -46.43 49.90
CA MET A 1 31.55 -46.86 48.57
C MET A 1 30.10 -47.33 48.70
N SER A 2 29.15 -46.51 48.27
CA SER A 2 27.80 -46.95 47.92
C SER A 2 27.40 -46.16 46.69
N THR A 3 27.49 -46.86 45.56
CA THR A 3 26.91 -46.49 44.28
C THR A 3 25.39 -46.55 44.39
N ASP A 4 24.72 -45.41 44.37
CA ASP A 4 23.29 -45.39 44.08
C ASP A 4 23.05 -44.61 42.78
N LYS A 5 22.65 -45.37 41.77
CA LYS A 5 22.61 -45.02 40.36
C LYS A 5 21.17 -44.69 40.00
N THR A 6 20.64 -43.61 40.58
CA THR A 6 19.27 -43.13 40.36
C THR A 6 19.19 -41.90 39.46
N ALA A 7 20.25 -41.62 38.68
CA ALA A 7 20.32 -40.47 37.79
C ALA A 7 19.87 -40.77 36.34
N GLY A 8 19.13 -41.86 36.09
CA GLY A 8 19.00 -42.43 34.74
C GLY A 8 17.60 -42.69 34.20
N SER A 9 16.52 -42.54 34.99
CA SER A 9 15.16 -42.82 34.52
C SER A 9 14.20 -41.65 34.77
N LEU A 10 13.34 -41.35 33.80
CA LEU A 10 12.25 -40.38 33.96
C LEU A 10 11.33 -40.75 35.13
N ALA A 11 10.92 -39.77 35.91
CA ALA A 11 9.95 -39.96 36.98
C ALA A 11 8.54 -40.24 36.39
N PRO A 12 7.66 -40.94 37.15
CA PRO A 12 6.28 -41.16 36.72
C PRO A 12 5.56 -39.84 36.40
N GLY A 13 5.00 -39.72 35.18
CA GLY A 13 4.28 -38.52 34.72
C GLY A 13 5.16 -37.37 34.23
N GLU A 14 6.49 -37.45 34.35
CA GLU A 14 7.42 -36.40 33.91
C GLU A 14 7.36 -36.18 32.39
N LYS A 15 7.17 -37.26 31.61
CA LYS A 15 6.99 -37.20 30.16
C LYS A 15 5.81 -36.30 29.76
N ASP A 16 4.66 -36.49 30.40
CA ASP A 16 3.45 -35.73 30.06
C ASP A 16 3.60 -34.26 30.45
N GLN A 17 4.30 -33.98 31.56
CA GLN A 17 4.64 -32.62 31.97
C GLN A 17 5.56 -31.93 30.96
N LEU A 18 6.54 -32.63 30.40
CA LEU A 18 7.45 -32.10 29.39
C LEU A 18 6.75 -31.82 28.05
N VAL A 19 5.83 -32.70 27.64
CA VAL A 19 4.97 -32.46 26.46
C VAL A 19 4.14 -31.19 26.67
N TYR A 20 3.46 -31.08 27.81
CA TYR A 20 2.64 -29.92 28.14
C TYR A 20 3.47 -28.61 28.14
N GLN A 21 4.69 -28.64 28.68
CA GLN A 21 5.59 -27.49 28.67
C GLN A 21 6.00 -27.09 27.25
N LEU A 22 6.31 -28.06 26.38
CA LEU A 22 6.64 -27.80 24.98
C LEU A 22 5.46 -27.12 24.27
N GLU A 23 4.26 -27.69 24.38
CA GLU A 23 3.07 -27.15 23.74
C GLU A 23 2.73 -25.74 24.24
N THR A 24 2.79 -25.53 25.55
CA THR A 24 2.54 -24.22 26.15
C THR A 24 3.55 -23.17 25.68
N ARG A 25 4.84 -23.52 25.61
CA ARG A 25 5.89 -22.57 25.17
C ARG A 25 5.84 -22.28 23.68
N MET A 26 5.44 -23.25 22.85
CA MET A 26 5.35 -23.08 21.40
C MET A 26 4.02 -22.44 20.94
N ALA A 27 3.01 -22.36 21.81
CA ALA A 27 1.71 -21.81 21.46
C ALA A 27 1.78 -20.36 20.93
N ALA A 28 2.49 -19.47 21.64
CA ALA A 28 2.64 -18.07 21.26
C ALA A 28 3.35 -17.86 19.90
N PRO A 29 4.57 -18.38 19.66
CA PRO A 29 5.25 -18.19 18.38
C PRO A 29 4.50 -18.83 17.21
N ARG A 30 3.84 -19.99 17.41
CA ARG A 30 3.00 -20.62 16.38
C ARG A 30 1.78 -19.77 16.05
N GLY A 31 1.11 -19.22 17.07
CA GLY A 31 -0.02 -18.31 16.90
C GLY A 31 0.37 -17.04 16.16
N ALA A 32 1.50 -16.42 16.53
CA ALA A 32 2.04 -15.23 15.88
C ALA A 32 2.36 -15.49 14.39
N ALA A 33 3.04 -16.60 14.09
CA ALA A 33 3.38 -16.95 12.71
C ALA A 33 2.13 -17.19 11.85
N ALA A 34 1.11 -17.86 12.39
CA ALA A 34 -0.16 -18.06 11.69
C ALA A 34 -0.93 -16.74 11.50
N SER A 35 -0.87 -15.81 12.46
CA SER A 35 -1.47 -14.48 12.32
C SER A 35 -0.81 -13.68 11.21
N ALA A 36 0.52 -13.65 11.19
CA ALA A 36 1.28 -12.92 10.18
C ALA A 36 0.97 -13.39 8.75
N VAL A 37 0.75 -14.70 8.53
CA VAL A 37 0.33 -15.22 7.23
C VAL A 37 -1.05 -14.72 6.85
N ARG A 38 -2.03 -14.77 7.77
CA ARG A 38 -3.38 -14.25 7.51
C ARG A 38 -3.37 -12.76 7.23
N GLU A 39 -2.58 -11.99 7.96
CA GLU A 39 -2.42 -10.55 7.76
C GLU A 39 -1.80 -10.23 6.40
N ALA A 40 -0.76 -10.97 6.00
CA ALA A 40 -0.14 -10.81 4.68
C ALA A 40 -1.12 -11.18 3.55
N GLU A 41 -1.88 -12.27 3.70
CA GLU A 41 -2.87 -12.70 2.72
C GLU A 41 -4.02 -11.68 2.59
N ALA A 42 -4.51 -11.13 3.71
CA ALA A 42 -5.48 -10.04 3.70
C ALA A 42 -4.90 -8.78 3.02
N GLY A 43 -3.63 -8.46 3.28
CA GLY A 43 -2.92 -7.37 2.61
C GLY A 43 -2.84 -7.55 1.09
N LEU A 44 -2.62 -8.78 0.62
CA LEU A 44 -2.61 -9.11 -0.81
C LEU A 44 -3.99 -8.95 -1.46
N VAL A 45 -5.06 -9.37 -0.78
CA VAL A 45 -6.44 -9.16 -1.26
C VAL A 45 -6.71 -7.67 -1.43
N ASN A 46 -6.44 -6.87 -0.39
CA ASN A 46 -6.64 -5.41 -0.45
C ASN A 46 -5.83 -4.74 -1.57
N ALA A 47 -4.58 -5.18 -1.80
CA ALA A 47 -3.75 -4.63 -2.87
C ALA A 47 -4.33 -4.94 -4.27
N ARG A 48 -4.89 -6.15 -4.47
CA ARG A 48 -5.53 -6.56 -5.72
C ARG A 48 -6.84 -5.82 -5.98
N GLU A 49 -7.62 -5.58 -4.93
CA GLU A 49 -8.85 -4.78 -5.02
C GLU A 49 -8.52 -3.35 -5.46
N ARG A 50 -7.52 -2.72 -4.82
CA ARG A 50 -7.06 -1.37 -5.21
C ARG A 50 -6.55 -1.30 -6.64
N LEU A 51 -5.82 -2.32 -7.11
CA LEU A 51 -5.39 -2.39 -8.50
C LEU A 51 -6.60 -2.48 -9.45
N THR A 52 -7.58 -3.31 -9.11
CA THR A 52 -8.81 -3.45 -9.91
C THR A 52 -9.58 -2.13 -9.98
N GLU A 53 -9.70 -1.42 -8.86
CA GLU A 53 -10.34 -0.10 -8.81
C GLU A 53 -9.61 0.92 -9.69
N ALA A 54 -8.28 0.94 -9.63
CA ALA A 54 -7.45 1.82 -10.44
C ALA A 54 -7.56 1.50 -11.95
N GLU A 55 -7.59 0.22 -12.33
CA GLU A 55 -7.80 -0.22 -13.73
C GLU A 55 -9.16 0.24 -14.25
N GLN A 56 -10.22 0.04 -13.46
CA GLN A 56 -11.54 0.52 -13.84
C GLN A 56 -11.63 2.06 -13.89
N ALA A 57 -10.92 2.76 -13.01
CA ALA A 57 -10.88 4.22 -13.03
C ALA A 57 -10.18 4.72 -14.30
N ALA A 58 -9.07 4.09 -14.69
CA ALA A 58 -8.37 4.39 -15.94
C ALA A 58 -9.25 4.10 -17.17
N ASP A 59 -9.98 2.98 -17.20
CA ASP A 59 -10.91 2.66 -18.29
C ASP A 59 -12.08 3.65 -18.39
N ARG A 60 -12.51 4.20 -17.25
CA ARG A 60 -13.58 5.21 -17.18
C ARG A 60 -13.09 6.64 -17.43
N ALA A 61 -11.78 6.87 -17.47
CA ALA A 61 -11.21 8.20 -17.69
C ALA A 61 -11.56 8.67 -19.12
N ARG A 62 -12.62 9.45 -19.24
CA ARG A 62 -12.98 10.13 -20.48
C ARG A 62 -12.08 11.35 -20.67
N TYR A 63 -11.84 11.67 -21.94
CA TYR A 63 -11.25 12.94 -22.34
C TYR A 63 -12.01 14.12 -21.69
N VAL A 64 -11.32 14.91 -20.87
CA VAL A 64 -11.81 16.18 -20.37
C VAL A 64 -11.29 17.26 -21.31
N SER A 65 -12.19 17.98 -21.97
CA SER A 65 -11.81 19.09 -22.85
C SER A 65 -11.19 20.21 -22.05
N ASP A 66 -9.96 20.58 -22.38
CA ASP A 66 -9.32 21.79 -21.86
C ASP A 66 -9.96 23.03 -22.48
N ARG A 67 -10.33 24.00 -21.63
CA ARG A 67 -10.94 25.27 -22.03
C ARG A 67 -9.90 26.39 -22.19
N LEU A 68 -8.69 26.23 -21.64
CA LEU A 68 -7.65 27.26 -21.67
C LEU A 68 -7.30 27.74 -23.10
N PRO A 69 -7.22 26.88 -24.13
CA PRO A 69 -6.98 27.36 -25.49
C PRO A 69 -8.01 28.39 -25.97
N PHE A 70 -9.29 28.18 -25.65
CA PHE A 70 -10.37 29.11 -26.00
C PHE A 70 -10.33 30.39 -25.17
N MET A 71 -9.93 30.30 -23.90
CA MET A 71 -9.79 31.48 -23.04
C MET A 71 -8.63 32.37 -23.50
N ARG A 72 -7.48 31.77 -23.87
CA ARG A 72 -6.34 32.49 -24.45
C ARG A 72 -6.74 33.23 -25.72
N GLN A 73 -7.39 32.52 -26.65
CA GLN A 73 -7.92 33.11 -27.87
C GLN A 73 -8.91 34.26 -27.58
N SER A 74 -9.82 34.08 -26.62
CA SER A 74 -10.78 35.13 -26.26
C SER A 74 -10.09 36.38 -25.73
N VAL A 75 -9.00 36.27 -24.97
CA VAL A 75 -8.23 37.43 -24.52
C VAL A 75 -7.57 38.15 -25.70
N ASP A 76 -6.99 37.41 -26.65
CA ASP A 76 -6.38 37.98 -27.86
C ASP A 76 -7.42 38.75 -28.71
N GLU A 77 -8.63 38.19 -28.87
CA GLU A 77 -9.74 38.84 -29.58
C GLU A 77 -10.19 40.15 -28.91
N GLU A 78 -10.14 40.22 -27.57
CA GLU A 78 -10.45 41.45 -26.83
C GLU A 78 -9.35 42.52 -26.96
N VAL A 79 -8.09 42.12 -27.09
CA VAL A 79 -6.99 43.04 -27.41
C VAL A 79 -7.19 43.63 -28.81
N GLU A 80 -7.46 42.81 -29.81
CA GLU A 80 -7.76 43.29 -31.17
C GLU A 80 -8.95 44.25 -31.21
N THR A 81 -9.98 43.96 -30.41
CA THR A 81 -11.15 44.83 -30.30
C THR A 81 -10.78 46.18 -29.70
N LEU A 82 -9.95 46.20 -28.65
CA LEU A 82 -9.47 47.44 -28.03
C LEU A 82 -8.67 48.31 -29.02
N GLU A 83 -7.82 47.70 -29.84
CA GLU A 83 -7.02 48.41 -30.85
C GLU A 83 -7.88 49.11 -31.93
N ARG A 84 -9.06 48.55 -32.25
CA ARG A 84 -9.98 49.11 -33.25
C ARG A 84 -10.84 50.26 -32.72
N VAL A 85 -10.98 50.40 -31.40
CA VAL A 85 -11.88 51.37 -30.77
C VAL A 85 -11.18 52.72 -30.59
N SER A 86 -11.73 53.79 -31.16
CA SER A 86 -11.17 55.16 -31.06
C SER A 86 -11.91 56.09 -30.09
N ASN A 87 -13.14 55.77 -29.71
CA ASN A 87 -13.93 56.60 -28.79
C ASN A 87 -13.48 56.36 -27.34
N GLU A 88 -13.05 57.41 -26.65
CA GLU A 88 -12.51 57.33 -25.28
C GLU A 88 -13.40 56.57 -24.28
N LYS A 89 -14.71 56.80 -24.32
CA LYS A 89 -15.67 56.08 -23.44
C LYS A 89 -15.68 54.58 -23.75
N LYS A 90 -15.62 54.22 -25.04
CA LYS A 90 -15.58 52.81 -25.47
C LYS A 90 -14.23 52.16 -25.18
N VAL A 91 -13.10 52.87 -25.35
CA VAL A 91 -11.76 52.39 -24.98
C VAL A 91 -11.72 51.95 -23.52
N ARG A 92 -12.19 52.82 -22.60
CA ARG A 92 -12.22 52.50 -21.18
C ARG A 92 -13.13 51.31 -20.85
N ALA A 93 -14.24 51.15 -21.58
CA ALA A 93 -15.16 50.02 -21.40
C ALA A 93 -14.55 48.71 -21.91
N SER A 94 -13.98 48.70 -23.13
CA SER A 94 -13.29 47.56 -23.71
C SER A 94 -12.09 47.13 -22.86
N TYR A 95 -11.30 48.07 -22.33
CA TYR A 95 -10.18 47.75 -21.46
C TYR A 95 -10.62 47.06 -20.16
N ARG A 96 -11.73 47.48 -19.54
CA ARG A 96 -12.26 46.80 -18.34
C ARG A 96 -12.68 45.37 -18.66
N PHE A 97 -13.33 45.16 -19.79
CA PHE A 97 -13.74 43.82 -20.21
C PHE A 97 -12.53 42.92 -20.50
N LEU A 98 -11.52 43.43 -21.22
CA LEU A 98 -10.24 42.74 -21.41
C LEU A 98 -9.59 42.38 -20.07
N LEU A 99 -9.55 43.32 -19.12
CA LEU A 99 -8.98 43.07 -17.80
C LEU A 99 -9.71 41.94 -17.06
N ASP A 100 -11.05 41.93 -17.08
CA ASP A 100 -11.84 40.87 -16.46
C ASP A 100 -11.52 39.49 -17.09
N ARG A 101 -11.43 39.43 -18.43
CA ARG A 101 -11.07 38.19 -19.17
C ARG A 101 -9.65 37.72 -18.87
N ALA A 102 -8.70 38.66 -18.79
CA ALA A 102 -7.31 38.35 -18.47
C ALA A 102 -7.16 37.82 -17.04
N VAL A 103 -7.92 38.36 -16.07
CA VAL A 103 -7.95 37.86 -14.69
C VAL A 103 -8.57 36.46 -14.62
N GLU A 104 -9.64 36.21 -15.37
CA GLU A 104 -10.26 34.88 -15.48
C GLU A 104 -9.27 33.84 -16.04
N LEU A 105 -8.57 34.16 -17.13
CA LEU A 105 -7.52 33.33 -17.71
C LEU A 105 -6.38 33.08 -16.72
N ALA A 106 -5.82 34.13 -16.11
CA ALA A 106 -4.72 33.99 -15.16
C ALA A 106 -5.08 33.07 -13.98
N SER A 107 -6.31 33.17 -13.48
CA SER A 107 -6.81 32.32 -12.40
C SER A 107 -6.94 30.85 -12.85
N ALA A 108 -7.45 30.63 -14.07
CA ALA A 108 -7.57 29.29 -14.65
C ALA A 108 -6.21 28.63 -14.92
N GLU A 109 -5.20 29.38 -15.38
CA GLU A 109 -3.84 28.87 -15.60
C GLU A 109 -3.17 28.43 -14.29
N VAL A 110 -3.30 29.24 -13.23
CA VAL A 110 -2.78 28.88 -11.90
C VAL A 110 -3.49 27.64 -11.36
N GLN A 111 -4.81 27.57 -11.49
CA GLN A 111 -5.56 26.38 -11.08
C GLN A 111 -5.11 25.14 -11.86
N ARG A 112 -4.94 25.25 -13.19
CA ARG A 112 -4.50 24.14 -14.02
C ARG A 112 -3.11 23.64 -13.61
N PHE A 113 -2.18 24.54 -13.31
CA PHE A 113 -0.86 24.16 -12.80
C PHE A 113 -0.94 23.38 -11.48
N HIS A 114 -1.80 23.81 -10.55
CA HIS A 114 -2.02 23.10 -9.30
C HIS A 114 -2.68 21.73 -9.51
N ASP A 115 -3.65 21.66 -10.43
CA ASP A 115 -4.31 20.42 -10.81
C ASP A 115 -3.31 19.44 -11.43
N ASP A 116 -2.47 19.89 -12.37
CA ASP A 116 -1.45 19.06 -13.00
C ASP A 116 -0.45 18.49 -11.97
N ILE A 117 0.01 19.29 -11.01
CA ILE A 117 0.86 18.82 -9.91
C ILE A 117 0.13 17.78 -9.05
N ALA A 118 -1.14 18.03 -8.74
CA ALA A 118 -1.93 17.12 -7.93
C ALA A 118 -2.17 15.80 -8.67
N ASP A 119 -2.41 15.85 -9.98
CA ASP A 119 -2.61 14.70 -10.86
C ASP A 119 -1.32 13.87 -10.95
N GLU A 120 -0.16 14.49 -11.20
CA GLU A 120 1.15 13.83 -11.21
C GLU A 120 1.48 13.17 -9.86
N ARG A 121 1.09 13.81 -8.75
CA ARG A 121 1.29 13.23 -7.42
C ARG A 121 0.38 12.01 -7.22
N ARG A 122 -0.90 12.11 -7.57
CA ARG A 122 -1.83 10.98 -7.50
C ARG A 122 -1.38 9.83 -8.40
N GLU A 123 -0.91 10.09 -9.61
CA GLU A 123 -0.39 9.05 -10.50
C GLU A 123 0.83 8.33 -9.90
N ARG A 124 1.73 9.05 -9.22
CA ARG A 124 2.88 8.43 -8.56
C ARG A 124 2.50 7.59 -7.33
N GLU A 125 1.52 8.03 -6.55
CA GLU A 125 1.14 7.39 -5.28
C GLU A 125 0.08 6.28 -5.48
N GLU A 126 -0.81 6.47 -6.45
CA GLU A 126 -2.05 5.70 -6.66
C GLU A 126 -2.27 5.30 -8.12
N GLY A 127 -1.36 5.68 -9.03
CA GLY A 127 -1.43 5.27 -10.43
C GLY A 127 -1.25 3.77 -10.62
N LEU A 128 -1.56 3.30 -11.82
CA LEU A 128 -1.61 1.87 -12.13
C LEU A 128 -0.29 1.15 -11.81
N GLU A 129 0.83 1.77 -12.14
CA GLU A 129 2.16 1.20 -11.85
C GLU A 129 2.45 1.14 -10.35
N ALA A 130 2.00 2.13 -9.58
CA ALA A 130 2.14 2.11 -8.12
C ALA A 130 1.27 0.99 -7.50
N CYS A 131 0.05 0.80 -8.00
CA CYS A 131 -0.83 -0.29 -7.60
C CYS A 131 -0.26 -1.67 -7.97
N ARG A 132 0.29 -1.83 -9.18
CA ARG A 132 0.98 -3.07 -9.60
C ARG A 132 2.18 -3.37 -8.71
N ALA A 133 3.00 -2.37 -8.40
CA ALA A 133 4.12 -2.52 -7.49
C ALA A 133 3.68 -2.84 -6.05
N ALA A 134 2.52 -2.34 -5.60
CA ALA A 134 1.94 -2.70 -4.31
C ALA A 134 1.50 -4.17 -4.26
N VAL A 135 0.86 -4.68 -5.31
CA VAL A 135 0.49 -6.11 -5.42
C VAL A 135 1.74 -6.97 -5.35
N LYS A 136 2.79 -6.66 -6.12
CA LYS A 136 4.03 -7.43 -6.11
C LYS A 136 4.66 -7.50 -4.72
N ARG A 137 4.76 -6.36 -4.01
CA ARG A 137 5.27 -6.32 -2.62
C ARG A 137 4.40 -7.14 -1.67
N ALA A 138 3.08 -7.15 -1.86
CA ALA A 138 2.18 -7.96 -1.05
C ALA A 138 2.37 -9.46 -1.30
N GLU A 139 2.60 -9.88 -2.56
CA GLU A 139 2.94 -11.27 -2.90
C GLU A 139 4.26 -11.70 -2.25
N ASP A 140 5.29 -10.86 -2.34
CA ASP A 140 6.59 -11.10 -1.69
C ASP A 140 6.43 -11.24 -0.15
N ASN A 141 5.56 -10.42 0.46
CA ASN A 141 5.28 -10.49 1.89
C ASN A 141 4.56 -11.78 2.30
N VAL A 142 3.60 -12.26 1.50
CA VAL A 142 2.91 -13.54 1.75
C VAL A 142 3.93 -14.69 1.72
N GLU A 143 4.81 -14.70 0.74
CA GLU A 143 5.84 -15.73 0.62
C GLU A 143 6.82 -15.69 1.81
N ALA A 144 7.29 -14.50 2.19
CA ALA A 144 8.14 -14.33 3.36
C ALA A 144 7.46 -14.80 4.67
N ALA A 145 6.16 -14.51 4.83
CA ALA A 145 5.38 -14.95 5.98
C ALA A 145 5.22 -16.47 6.03
N ARG A 146 4.98 -17.12 4.88
CA ARG A 146 4.90 -18.59 4.77
C ARG A 146 6.23 -19.25 5.11
N GLN A 147 7.35 -18.71 4.61
CA GLN A 147 8.68 -19.20 4.95
C GLN A 147 8.97 -19.05 6.45
N MET A 148 8.58 -17.93 7.05
CA MET A 148 8.67 -17.75 8.51
C MET A 148 7.84 -18.80 9.26
N GLN A 149 6.60 -19.04 8.86
CA GLN A 149 5.74 -20.05 9.49
C GLN A 149 6.34 -21.45 9.37
N ALA A 150 6.90 -21.80 8.20
CA ALA A 150 7.59 -23.07 8.00
C ALA A 150 8.80 -23.22 8.94
N ARG A 151 9.59 -22.16 9.15
CA ARG A 151 10.71 -22.17 10.11
C ARG A 151 10.25 -22.36 11.56
N VAL A 152 9.13 -21.76 11.95
CA VAL A 152 8.54 -21.95 13.29
C VAL A 152 8.08 -23.40 13.49
N HIS A 153 7.41 -23.99 12.49
CA HIS A 153 7.03 -25.40 12.54
C HIS A 153 8.24 -26.33 12.58
N ALA A 154 9.29 -26.05 11.81
CA ALA A 154 10.53 -26.83 11.85
C ALA A 154 11.22 -26.76 13.22
N ALA A 155 11.18 -25.61 13.89
CA ALA A 155 11.69 -25.46 15.26
C ALA A 155 10.85 -26.26 16.27
N GLU A 156 9.52 -26.27 16.13
CA GLU A 156 8.62 -27.10 16.94
C GLU A 156 8.94 -28.59 16.76
N GLU A 157 9.08 -29.04 15.52
CA GLU A 157 9.37 -30.44 15.20
C GLU A 157 10.73 -30.88 15.74
N SER A 158 11.73 -29.99 15.69
CA SER A 158 13.04 -30.23 16.29
C SER A 158 12.94 -30.40 17.82
N ALA A 159 12.14 -29.57 18.49
CA ALA A 159 11.90 -29.70 19.92
C ALA A 159 11.16 -31.01 20.27
N ARG A 160 10.18 -31.41 19.48
CA ARG A 160 9.45 -32.69 19.64
C ARG A 160 10.37 -33.89 19.44
N THR A 161 11.22 -33.86 18.42
CA THR A 161 12.24 -34.89 18.16
C THR A 161 13.25 -34.98 19.30
N GLY A 162 13.70 -33.84 19.81
CA GLY A 162 14.59 -33.76 20.97
C GLY A 162 13.97 -34.38 22.22
N LEU A 163 12.70 -34.08 22.50
CA LEU A 163 11.95 -34.68 23.60
C LEU A 163 11.81 -36.20 23.42
N ALA A 164 11.44 -36.67 22.23
CA ALA A 164 11.32 -38.11 21.95
C ALA A 164 12.66 -38.84 22.14
N THR A 165 13.76 -38.24 21.70
CA THR A 165 15.12 -38.78 21.88
C THR A 165 15.51 -38.84 23.35
N MET A 166 15.20 -37.80 24.11
CA MET A 166 15.47 -37.76 25.55
C MET A 166 14.67 -38.83 26.29
N VAL A 167 13.38 -38.97 25.97
CA VAL A 167 12.53 -40.03 26.55
C VAL A 167 13.07 -41.41 26.24
N ALA A 168 13.47 -41.68 24.99
CA ALA A 168 14.05 -42.97 24.61
C ALA A 168 15.37 -43.31 25.33
N LYS A 169 16.14 -42.30 25.76
CA LYS A 169 17.39 -42.48 26.51
C LYS A 169 17.19 -42.64 28.03
N LEU A 170 16.09 -42.11 28.56
CA LEU A 170 15.77 -42.06 29.99
C LEU A 170 14.58 -42.97 30.36
N SER A 171 14.14 -43.82 29.43
CA SER A 171 13.20 -44.93 29.66
C SER A 171 13.97 -46.22 29.79
#